data_AF-A0A1L8F5P4-F1
#
_entry.id   AF-A0A1L8F5P4-F1
#
_cell.length_a   1.000
_cell.length_b   1.000
_cell.length_c   1.000
_cell.angle_alpha   90.00
_cell.angle_beta   90.00
_cell.angle_gamma   90.00
#
_symmetry.space_group_name_H-M   'P 1'
#
loop_
_entity.id
_entity.type
_entity.pdbx_description
1 polymer ?
#
loop_
_entity_poly.entity_id
_entity_poly.type
_entity_poly.pdbx_seq_one_letter_code
_entity_poly.pdbx_strand_id
1 'polypeptide(L)'
;MSGPQTWAGDWIREEQEPNDPAMIPPAQPDTAEPQTGGTCREHGGQLLWFCFPDNKLICPQCRSRCLNHRTVPLAERAAHIRNKMVDRCEKLQLQTAGIEKYLGETLPAKTPRVAATAREARELVIQRLNLIRSVCDNEEQRLLEEIHAEEERAQQGILTQRAHWSQAAHKLSNIRSYLVDTLTELDDLSLVNSDEAIEERTEEAEGILEPQDSDKLNFNPNCVQSPMLNRLWASSMFCCSTVCEDLAFNMKTTGPLLALTEDKMLRFLQKKPKNYSDEPERFNHWPNCLANKSFQGGTHAWKVNVEKSGAYKLGVAYWSMARKGSGNDSRLGYNPNSWVFSRYDKDFCFSHNSEHQTVELLRSPKQIGVVLDFDLGELIFYDPIACVILYTHQTRFRHPVFPVFAVADETIALIQ
;
A
#
# COMPACT_ATOMS: atom_id res chain seq x y z
N MET A 1 -15.59 6.18 -26.77
CA MET A 1 -15.56 4.97 -27.62
C MET A 1 -14.54 4.01 -27.02
N SER A 2 -14.78 2.69 -27.15
CA SER A 2 -14.00 1.57 -26.60
C SER A 2 -14.37 1.13 -25.17
N GLY A 3 -15.31 0.18 -25.05
CA GLY A 3 -15.60 -0.56 -23.81
C GLY A 3 -14.79 -1.86 -23.71
N PRO A 4 -14.76 -2.54 -22.55
CA PRO A 4 -13.92 -3.72 -22.35
C PRO A 4 -14.58 -5.01 -22.85
N GLN A 5 -13.75 -5.81 -23.53
CA GLN A 5 -14.07 -7.10 -24.14
C GLN A 5 -14.57 -8.14 -23.12
N THR A 6 -15.75 -8.68 -23.39
CA THR A 6 -16.30 -9.88 -22.74
C THR A 6 -15.64 -11.14 -23.31
N TRP A 7 -14.93 -11.91 -22.48
CA TRP A 7 -14.57 -13.30 -22.78
C TRP A 7 -15.79 -14.19 -22.53
N ALA A 8 -16.64 -14.32 -23.55
CA ALA A 8 -17.62 -15.40 -23.64
C ALA A 8 -17.02 -16.47 -24.54
N GLY A 9 -16.53 -17.56 -23.94
CA GLY A 9 -16.12 -18.76 -24.68
C GLY A 9 -17.38 -19.47 -25.16
N ASP A 10 -17.61 -19.40 -26.47
CA ASP A 10 -18.56 -20.23 -27.20
C ASP A 10 -18.19 -21.71 -27.04
N TRP A 11 -18.90 -22.41 -26.16
CA TRP A 11 -18.96 -23.87 -26.20
C TRP A 11 -20.24 -24.24 -26.93
N ILE A 12 -20.07 -24.56 -28.21
CA ILE A 12 -21.06 -25.22 -29.05
C ILE A 12 -21.58 -26.45 -28.30
N ARG A 13 -22.85 -26.42 -27.91
CA ARG A 13 -23.60 -27.59 -27.48
C ARG A 13 -23.85 -28.45 -28.72
N GLU A 14 -23.06 -29.49 -28.92
CA GLU A 14 -23.58 -30.69 -29.56
C GLU A 14 -24.49 -31.36 -28.53
N GLU A 15 -25.81 -31.18 -28.69
CA GLU A 15 -26.80 -32.00 -28.03
C GLU A 15 -26.69 -33.42 -28.61
N GLN A 16 -25.86 -34.25 -27.97
CA GLN A 16 -25.98 -35.70 -28.12
C GLN A 16 -27.25 -36.13 -27.40
N GLU A 17 -28.20 -36.65 -28.17
CA GLU A 17 -29.39 -37.32 -27.64
C GLU A 17 -28.99 -38.37 -26.57
N PRO A 18 -29.77 -38.52 -25.49
CA PRO A 18 -29.45 -39.50 -24.46
C PRO A 18 -29.54 -40.89 -25.08
N ASN A 19 -28.40 -41.54 -25.24
CA ASN A 19 -28.34 -42.93 -25.68
C ASN A 19 -29.00 -43.76 -24.56
N ASP A 20 -30.17 -44.34 -24.83
CA ASP A 20 -30.92 -45.15 -23.88
C ASP A 20 -29.97 -46.18 -23.24
N PRO A 21 -29.93 -46.31 -21.90
CA PRO A 21 -29.10 -47.30 -21.25
C PRO A 21 -29.58 -48.68 -21.70
N ALA A 22 -28.74 -49.38 -22.48
CA ALA A 22 -29.01 -50.74 -22.90
C ALA A 22 -29.36 -51.57 -21.65
N MET A 23 -30.63 -51.97 -21.52
CA MET A 23 -31.06 -52.86 -20.45
C MET A 23 -30.18 -54.11 -20.50
N ILE A 24 -29.60 -54.48 -19.35
CA ILE A 24 -28.96 -55.77 -19.17
C ILE A 24 -30.03 -56.82 -19.55
N PRO A 25 -29.83 -57.63 -20.60
CA PRO A 25 -30.81 -58.64 -20.98
C PRO A 25 -31.01 -59.57 -19.78
N PRO A 26 -32.25 -59.96 -19.43
CA PRO A 26 -32.45 -60.94 -18.39
C PRO A 26 -31.65 -62.20 -18.73
N ALA A 27 -31.01 -62.80 -17.73
CA ALA A 27 -30.32 -64.08 -17.89
C ALA A 27 -31.28 -65.08 -18.54
N GLN A 28 -31.03 -65.43 -19.81
CA GLN A 28 -31.84 -66.41 -20.52
C GLN A 28 -31.75 -67.75 -19.78
N PRO A 29 -32.86 -68.48 -19.61
CA PRO A 29 -32.85 -69.80 -19.01
C PRO A 29 -32.03 -70.77 -19.88
N ASP A 30 -31.23 -71.60 -19.21
CA ASP A 30 -30.31 -72.63 -19.72
C ASP A 30 -30.82 -73.40 -20.95
N THR A 31 -30.67 -72.81 -22.14
CA THR A 31 -30.87 -73.47 -23.44
C THR A 31 -29.83 -72.97 -24.44
N ALA A 32 -28.56 -73.00 -24.04
CA ALA A 32 -27.45 -72.89 -24.97
C ALA A 32 -26.92 -74.29 -25.26
N GLU A 33 -26.99 -74.73 -26.52
CA GLU A 33 -26.28 -75.92 -27.00
C GLU A 33 -24.81 -75.88 -26.53
N PRO A 34 -24.20 -77.02 -26.14
CA PRO A 34 -22.83 -77.04 -25.66
C PRO A 34 -21.90 -76.61 -26.81
N GLN A 35 -21.48 -75.35 -26.79
CA GLN A 35 -20.45 -74.85 -27.70
C GLN A 35 -19.22 -75.73 -27.50
N THR A 36 -18.89 -76.54 -28.50
CA THR A 36 -17.77 -77.48 -28.43
C THR A 36 -16.50 -76.67 -28.25
N GLY A 37 -15.93 -76.66 -27.05
CA GLY A 37 -14.57 -76.21 -26.83
C GLY A 37 -13.69 -76.96 -27.82
N GLY A 38 -12.86 -76.22 -28.57
CA GLY A 38 -12.10 -76.75 -29.71
C GLY A 38 -11.34 -78.06 -29.42
N THR A 39 -10.69 -78.66 -30.41
CA THR A 39 -10.05 -79.97 -30.23
C THR A 39 -8.67 -79.88 -29.57
N CYS A 40 -8.37 -80.84 -28.70
CA CYS A 40 -7.05 -80.98 -28.08
C CYS A 40 -6.01 -81.37 -29.13
N ARG A 41 -4.94 -80.57 -29.26
CA ARG A 41 -3.87 -80.82 -30.24
C ARG A 41 -3.10 -82.13 -30.02
N GLU A 42 -3.08 -82.65 -28.80
CA GLU A 42 -2.35 -83.88 -28.44
C GLU A 42 -3.21 -85.15 -28.53
N HIS A 43 -4.50 -85.06 -28.21
CA HIS A 43 -5.36 -86.24 -28.03
C HIS A 43 -6.60 -86.23 -28.94
N GLY A 44 -6.81 -85.19 -29.76
CA GLY A 44 -7.97 -85.04 -30.65
C GLY A 44 -9.32 -84.86 -29.95
N GLY A 45 -9.41 -85.08 -28.63
CA GLY A 45 -10.64 -84.96 -27.84
C GLY A 45 -11.10 -83.52 -27.63
N GLN A 46 -12.40 -83.33 -27.39
CA GLN A 46 -13.00 -82.02 -27.12
C GLN A 46 -12.48 -81.41 -25.82
N LEU A 47 -12.19 -80.11 -25.83
CA LEU A 47 -11.70 -79.36 -24.68
C LEU A 47 -12.86 -78.96 -23.76
N LEU A 48 -13.29 -79.89 -22.91
CA LEU A 48 -14.47 -79.75 -22.04
C LEU A 48 -14.15 -79.33 -20.59
N TRP A 49 -12.88 -79.25 -20.20
CA TRP A 49 -12.46 -78.95 -18.83
C TRP A 49 -11.46 -77.80 -18.79
N PHE A 50 -11.38 -77.07 -17.69
CA PHE A 50 -10.42 -75.99 -17.46
C PHE A 50 -9.52 -76.32 -16.26
N CYS A 51 -8.21 -76.21 -16.44
CA CYS A 51 -7.21 -76.40 -15.39
C CYS A 51 -6.78 -75.04 -14.81
N PHE A 52 -6.93 -74.85 -13.50
CA PHE A 52 -6.58 -73.57 -12.86
C PHE A 52 -5.06 -73.29 -12.82
N PRO A 53 -4.19 -74.24 -12.39
CA PRO A 53 -2.74 -74.01 -12.36
C PRO A 53 -2.13 -73.76 -13.75
N ASP A 54 -2.59 -74.49 -14.76
CA ASP A 54 -2.08 -74.39 -16.12
C ASP A 54 -2.79 -73.32 -16.96
N ASN A 55 -3.83 -72.68 -16.41
CA ASN A 55 -4.67 -71.66 -17.05
C ASN A 55 -5.11 -72.01 -18.49
N LYS A 56 -5.46 -73.26 -18.74
CA LYS A 56 -5.76 -73.78 -20.09
C LYS A 56 -6.96 -74.73 -20.10
N LEU A 57 -7.60 -74.82 -21.26
CA LEU A 57 -8.62 -75.83 -21.51
C LEU A 57 -7.96 -77.18 -21.81
N ILE A 58 -8.54 -78.26 -21.30
CA ILE A 58 -8.02 -79.62 -21.39
C ILE A 58 -9.15 -80.60 -21.78
N CYS A 59 -8.79 -81.67 -22.49
CA CYS A 59 -9.69 -82.79 -22.80
C CYS A 59 -9.70 -83.83 -21.64
N PRO A 60 -10.61 -84.82 -21.65
CA PRO A 60 -10.66 -85.86 -20.61
C PRO A 60 -9.34 -86.62 -20.42
N GLN A 61 -8.59 -86.91 -21.50
CA GLN A 61 -7.29 -87.59 -21.40
C GLN A 61 -6.18 -86.71 -20.80
N CYS A 62 -6.21 -85.39 -21.03
CA CYS A 62 -5.29 -84.45 -20.38
C CYS A 62 -5.61 -84.29 -18.88
N ARG A 63 -6.89 -84.42 -18.48
CA ARG A 63 -7.31 -84.35 -17.07
C ARG A 63 -6.69 -85.45 -16.22
N SER A 64 -6.55 -86.68 -16.76
CA SER A 64 -5.85 -87.77 -16.07
C SER A 64 -4.36 -87.56 -15.86
N ARG A 65 -3.74 -86.58 -16.54
CA ARG A 65 -2.34 -86.15 -16.27
C ARG A 65 -2.27 -85.01 -15.25
N CYS A 66 -3.41 -84.41 -14.92
CA CYS A 66 -3.57 -83.29 -14.00
C CYS A 66 -4.22 -83.73 -12.67
N LEU A 67 -3.88 -84.94 -12.18
CA LEU A 67 -4.55 -85.60 -11.05
C LEU A 67 -4.56 -84.77 -9.76
N ASN A 68 -3.56 -83.90 -9.57
CA ASN A 68 -3.43 -83.02 -8.40
C ASN A 68 -3.82 -81.55 -8.68
N HIS A 69 -4.24 -81.23 -9.91
CA HIS A 69 -4.64 -79.87 -10.26
C HIS A 69 -6.15 -79.68 -10.03
N ARG A 70 -6.53 -78.49 -9.59
CA ARG A 70 -7.94 -78.11 -9.56
C ARG A 70 -8.45 -77.95 -11.00
N THR A 71 -9.36 -78.81 -11.43
CA THR A 71 -10.01 -78.76 -12.75
C THR A 71 -11.51 -78.67 -12.61
N VAL A 72 -12.17 -77.84 -13.41
CA VAL A 72 -13.64 -77.70 -13.45
C VAL A 72 -14.15 -77.86 -14.90
N PRO A 73 -15.42 -78.25 -15.11
CA PRO A 73 -16.01 -78.24 -16.45
C PRO A 73 -15.95 -76.84 -17.09
N LEU A 74 -15.80 -76.79 -18.42
CA LEU A 74 -15.77 -75.55 -19.20
C LEU A 74 -17.02 -74.70 -18.95
N ALA A 75 -18.20 -75.33 -18.87
CA ALA A 75 -19.46 -74.66 -18.58
C ALA A 75 -19.46 -73.95 -17.22
N GLU A 76 -18.90 -74.59 -16.18
CA GLU A 76 -18.78 -74.01 -14.84
C GLU A 76 -17.79 -72.84 -14.81
N ARG A 77 -16.64 -72.96 -15.50
CA ARG A 77 -15.68 -71.85 -15.64
C ARG A 77 -16.28 -70.68 -16.40
N ALA A 78 -17.01 -70.93 -17.49
CA ALA A 78 -17.69 -69.90 -18.27
C ALA A 78 -18.79 -69.20 -17.46
N ALA A 79 -19.57 -69.94 -16.67
CA ALA A 79 -20.55 -69.39 -15.75
C ALA A 79 -19.90 -68.48 -14.69
N HIS A 80 -18.78 -68.91 -14.10
CA HIS A 80 -18.03 -68.09 -13.15
C HIS A 80 -17.50 -66.78 -13.79
N ILE A 81 -17.02 -66.83 -15.04
CA ILE A 81 -16.58 -65.63 -15.77
C ILE A 81 -17.78 -64.72 -16.07
N ARG A 82 -18.92 -65.26 -16.52
CA ARG A 82 -20.14 -64.48 -16.76
C ARG A 82 -20.62 -63.78 -15.49
N ASN A 83 -20.68 -64.47 -14.36
CA ASN A 83 -21.06 -63.87 -13.08
C ASN A 83 -20.10 -62.74 -12.67
N LYS A 84 -18.78 -62.96 -12.82
CA LYS A 84 -17.77 -61.92 -12.58
C LYS A 84 -17.93 -60.71 -13.52
N MET A 85 -18.41 -60.91 -14.75
CA MET A 85 -18.72 -59.82 -15.68
C MET A 85 -19.99 -59.08 -15.27
N VAL A 86 -21.04 -59.78 -14.84
CA VAL A 86 -22.26 -59.16 -14.29
C VAL A 86 -21.92 -58.29 -13.07
N ASP A 87 -21.18 -58.81 -12.09
CA ASP A 87 -20.74 -58.04 -10.91
C ASP A 87 -19.96 -56.77 -11.30
N ARG A 88 -19.17 -56.84 -12.39
CA ARG A 88 -18.42 -55.69 -12.92
C ARG A 88 -19.34 -54.70 -13.63
N CYS A 89 -20.29 -55.18 -14.43
CA CYS A 89 -21.27 -54.34 -15.11
C CYS A 89 -22.17 -53.60 -14.10
N GLU A 90 -22.64 -54.26 -13.05
CA GLU A 90 -23.43 -53.63 -11.99
C GLU A 90 -22.64 -52.52 -11.27
N LYS A 91 -21.36 -52.75 -10.99
CA LYS A 91 -20.47 -51.73 -10.42
C LYS A 91 -20.30 -50.53 -11.36
N LEU A 92 -20.11 -50.77 -12.65
CA LEU A 92 -20.00 -49.70 -13.64
C LEU A 92 -21.31 -48.92 -13.75
N GLN A 93 -22.46 -49.60 -13.74
CA GLN A 93 -23.77 -48.96 -13.79
C GLN A 93 -24.02 -48.06 -12.57
N LEU A 94 -23.65 -48.51 -11.37
CA LEU A 94 -23.72 -47.69 -10.15
C LEU A 94 -22.80 -46.47 -10.24
N GLN A 95 -21.60 -46.62 -10.80
CA GLN A 95 -20.68 -45.50 -11.02
C GLN A 95 -21.26 -44.49 -12.02
N THR A 96 -21.81 -44.95 -13.15
CA THR A 96 -22.45 -44.09 -14.16
C THR A 96 -23.62 -43.32 -13.55
N ALA A 97 -24.51 -43.99 -12.82
CA ALA A 97 -25.64 -43.34 -12.16
C ALA A 97 -25.19 -42.25 -11.15
N GLY A 98 -24.08 -42.48 -10.44
CA GLY A 98 -23.47 -41.48 -9.56
C GLY A 98 -22.97 -40.25 -10.33
N ILE A 99 -22.34 -40.44 -11.48
CA ILE A 99 -21.87 -39.36 -12.36
C ILE A 99 -23.06 -38.59 -12.94
N GLU A 100 -24.07 -39.28 -13.48
CA GLU A 100 -25.28 -38.67 -14.04
C GLU A 100 -26.03 -37.85 -12.99
N LYS A 101 -26.17 -38.36 -11.76
CA LYS A 101 -26.76 -37.60 -10.65
C LYS A 101 -25.96 -36.33 -10.35
N TYR A 102 -24.63 -36.42 -10.35
CA TYR A 102 -23.77 -35.25 -10.13
C TYR A 102 -23.93 -34.21 -11.25
N LEU A 103 -24.00 -34.65 -12.50
CA LEU A 103 -24.20 -33.81 -13.68
C LEU A 103 -25.61 -33.21 -13.75
N GLY A 104 -26.64 -33.95 -13.38
CA GLY A 104 -28.04 -33.53 -13.49
C GLY A 104 -28.55 -32.73 -12.30
N GLU A 105 -28.03 -32.97 -11.09
CA GLU A 105 -28.50 -32.31 -9.88
C GLU A 105 -27.44 -31.37 -9.29
N THR A 106 -26.21 -31.84 -9.10
CA THR A 106 -25.22 -31.11 -8.31
C THR A 106 -24.61 -29.93 -9.07
N LEU A 107 -24.18 -30.12 -10.31
CA LEU A 107 -23.59 -29.04 -11.12
C LEU A 107 -24.62 -27.94 -11.49
N PRO A 108 -25.85 -28.26 -11.92
CA PRO A 108 -26.85 -27.25 -12.23
C PRO A 108 -27.27 -26.47 -10.98
N ALA A 109 -27.34 -27.10 -9.81
CA ALA A 109 -27.59 -26.40 -8.55
C ALA A 109 -26.42 -25.49 -8.10
N LYS A 110 -25.17 -25.83 -8.43
CA LYS A 110 -23.99 -25.01 -8.10
C LYS A 110 -23.86 -23.76 -8.98
N THR A 111 -24.23 -23.86 -10.26
CA THR A 111 -24.08 -22.77 -11.23
C THR A 111 -24.74 -21.44 -10.79
N PRO A 112 -26.03 -21.39 -10.42
CA PRO A 112 -26.65 -20.15 -9.96
C PRO A 112 -26.11 -19.69 -8.61
N ARG A 113 -25.67 -20.60 -7.73
CA ARG A 113 -25.05 -20.25 -6.44
C ARG A 113 -23.74 -19.49 -6.64
N VAL A 114 -22.89 -19.95 -7.55
CA VAL A 114 -21.64 -19.23 -7.89
C VAL A 114 -21.95 -17.84 -8.44
N ALA A 115 -22.94 -17.73 -9.34
CA ALA A 115 -23.36 -16.44 -9.89
C ALA A 115 -23.94 -15.49 -8.83
N ALA A 116 -24.72 -16.01 -7.87
CA ALA A 116 -25.28 -15.24 -6.76
C ALA A 116 -24.17 -14.73 -5.81
N THR A 117 -23.29 -15.62 -5.34
CA THR A 117 -22.16 -15.23 -4.48
C THR A 117 -21.23 -14.23 -5.17
N ALA A 118 -20.98 -14.39 -6.47
CA ALA A 118 -20.20 -13.41 -7.23
C ALA A 118 -20.90 -12.04 -7.32
N ARG A 119 -22.24 -12.01 -7.47
CA ARG A 119 -23.03 -10.78 -7.49
C ARG A 119 -22.98 -10.06 -6.15
N GLU A 120 -23.19 -10.78 -5.05
CA GLU A 120 -23.10 -10.24 -3.68
C GLU A 120 -21.70 -9.67 -3.41
N ALA A 121 -20.64 -10.39 -3.80
CA ALA A 121 -19.27 -9.91 -3.65
C ALA A 121 -19.01 -8.63 -4.47
N ARG A 122 -19.53 -8.54 -5.71
CA ARG A 122 -19.42 -7.32 -6.54
C ARG A 122 -20.15 -6.15 -5.88
N GLU A 123 -21.38 -6.37 -5.43
CA GLU A 123 -22.18 -5.33 -4.80
C GLU A 123 -21.51 -4.80 -3.53
N LEU A 124 -20.96 -5.69 -2.69
CA LEU A 124 -20.20 -5.31 -1.51
C LEU A 124 -18.99 -4.41 -1.83
N VAL A 125 -18.22 -4.76 -2.87
CA VAL A 125 -17.07 -3.95 -3.30
C VAL A 125 -17.51 -2.59 -3.80
N ILE A 126 -18.56 -2.53 -4.63
CA ILE A 126 -19.11 -1.29 -5.17
C ILE A 126 -19.60 -0.38 -4.04
N GLN A 127 -20.39 -0.91 -3.11
CA GLN A 127 -20.93 -0.16 -1.98
C GLN A 127 -19.82 0.41 -1.09
N ARG A 128 -18.81 -0.40 -0.75
CA ARG A 128 -17.68 0.05 0.06
C ARG A 128 -16.88 1.17 -0.62
N LEU A 129 -16.60 1.04 -1.91
CA LEU A 129 -15.88 2.07 -2.66
C LEU A 129 -16.71 3.34 -2.84
N ASN A 130 -18.03 3.23 -3.04
CA ASN A 130 -18.91 4.39 -3.13
C ASN A 130 -18.98 5.15 -1.81
N LEU A 131 -19.01 4.46 -0.67
CA LEU A 131 -18.91 5.11 0.64
C LEU A 131 -17.60 5.88 0.79
N ILE A 132 -16.47 5.27 0.41
CA ILE A 132 -15.16 5.95 0.47
C ILE A 132 -15.15 7.19 -0.43
N ARG A 133 -15.65 7.09 -1.67
CA ARG A 133 -15.76 8.25 -2.58
C ARG A 133 -16.59 9.37 -1.98
N SER A 134 -17.78 9.07 -1.47
CA SER A 134 -18.64 10.07 -0.83
C SER A 134 -17.96 10.73 0.38
N VAL A 135 -17.21 9.97 1.18
CA VAL A 135 -16.45 10.53 2.30
C VAL A 135 -15.33 11.46 1.79
N CYS A 136 -14.63 11.09 0.72
CA CYS A 136 -13.64 11.96 0.07
C CYS A 136 -14.28 13.25 -0.46
N ASP A 137 -15.40 13.14 -1.19
CA ASP A 137 -16.11 14.28 -1.78
C ASP A 137 -16.58 15.26 -0.69
N ASN A 138 -17.11 14.73 0.43
CA ASN A 138 -17.54 15.55 1.57
C ASN A 138 -16.37 16.27 2.24
N GLU A 139 -15.23 15.59 2.40
CA GLU A 139 -14.04 16.19 3.00
C GLU A 139 -13.42 17.24 2.07
N GLU A 140 -13.39 16.98 0.76
CA GLU A 140 -12.98 17.96 -0.25
C GLU A 140 -13.83 19.23 -0.12
N GLN A 141 -15.17 19.09 -0.08
CA GLN A 141 -16.07 20.22 0.09
C GLN A 141 -15.78 20.97 1.39
N ARG A 142 -15.66 20.27 2.53
CA ARG A 142 -15.35 20.89 3.83
C ARG A 142 -14.04 21.71 3.78
N LEU A 143 -12.99 21.15 3.20
CA LEU A 143 -11.69 21.80 3.09
C LEU A 143 -11.73 23.03 2.16
N LEU A 144 -12.45 22.93 1.03
CA LEU A 144 -12.63 24.07 0.13
C LEU A 144 -13.41 25.21 0.79
N GLU A 145 -14.43 24.88 1.59
CA GLU A 145 -15.18 25.87 2.37
C GLU A 145 -14.28 26.55 3.43
N GLU A 146 -13.39 25.80 4.09
CA GLU A 146 -12.40 26.36 5.04
C GLU A 146 -11.40 27.30 4.36
N ILE A 147 -10.90 26.93 3.17
CA ILE A 147 -10.04 27.80 2.36
C ILE A 147 -10.76 29.09 2.01
N HIS A 148 -12.01 28.99 1.55
CA HIS A 148 -12.78 30.15 1.14
C HIS A 148 -13.05 31.09 2.32
N ALA A 149 -13.44 30.55 3.47
CA ALA A 149 -13.64 31.34 4.69
C ALA A 149 -12.36 32.04 5.15
N GLU A 150 -11.20 31.36 5.06
CA GLU A 150 -9.91 31.93 5.40
C GLU A 150 -9.47 33.04 4.43
N GLU A 151 -9.76 32.86 3.13
CA GLU A 151 -9.55 33.88 2.11
C GLU A 151 -10.41 35.12 2.39
N GLU A 152 -11.72 34.94 2.62
CA GLU A 152 -12.64 36.04 2.95
C GLU A 152 -12.21 36.78 4.21
N ARG A 153 -11.80 36.05 5.26
CA ARG A 153 -11.28 36.63 6.50
C ARG A 153 -10.06 37.50 6.23
N ALA A 154 -9.10 37.03 5.45
CA ALA A 154 -7.88 37.79 5.13
C ALA A 154 -8.19 39.03 4.29
N GLN A 155 -9.01 38.87 3.24
CA GLN A 155 -9.44 39.96 2.37
C GLN A 155 -10.20 41.04 3.14
N GLN A 156 -11.13 40.65 4.02
CA GLN A 156 -11.89 41.58 4.85
C GLN A 156 -10.98 42.34 5.83
N GLY A 157 -9.98 41.65 6.39
CA GLY A 157 -8.93 42.29 7.21
C GLY A 157 -8.17 43.37 6.44
N ILE A 158 -7.74 43.06 5.21
CA ILE A 158 -7.03 43.99 4.33
C ILE A 158 -7.93 45.20 3.96
N LEU A 159 -9.20 44.97 3.62
CA LEU A 159 -10.14 46.06 3.31
C LEU A 159 -10.37 46.98 4.51
N THR A 160 -10.50 46.40 5.70
CA THR A 160 -10.68 47.17 6.94
C THR A 160 -9.46 48.03 7.24
N GLN A 161 -8.24 47.47 7.12
CA GLN A 161 -6.99 48.22 7.26
C GLN A 161 -6.88 49.32 6.21
N ARG A 162 -7.20 49.02 4.94
CA ARG A 162 -7.19 50.01 3.87
C ARG A 162 -8.13 51.17 4.15
N ALA A 163 -9.35 50.91 4.60
CA ALA A 163 -10.33 51.95 4.94
C ALA A 163 -9.83 52.82 6.11
N HIS A 164 -9.37 52.19 7.19
CA HIS A 164 -8.82 52.86 8.36
C HIS A 164 -7.64 53.78 7.99
N TRP A 165 -6.64 53.27 7.28
CA TRP A 165 -5.45 54.04 6.92
C TRP A 165 -5.71 55.09 5.84
N SER A 166 -6.66 54.86 4.94
CA SER A 166 -7.10 55.90 3.99
C SER A 166 -7.75 57.07 4.73
N GLN A 167 -8.59 56.79 5.73
CA GLN A 167 -9.22 57.82 6.55
C GLN A 167 -8.19 58.59 7.39
N ALA A 168 -7.23 57.88 8.01
CA ALA A 168 -6.13 58.50 8.75
C ALA A 168 -5.28 59.42 7.85
N ALA A 169 -4.93 58.97 6.64
CA ALA A 169 -4.20 59.77 5.67
C ALA A 169 -4.99 61.00 5.20
N HIS A 170 -6.30 60.86 4.97
CA HIS A 170 -7.17 62.00 4.66
C HIS A 170 -7.23 63.00 5.82
N LYS A 171 -7.33 62.53 7.08
CA LYS A 171 -7.34 63.39 8.26
C LYS A 171 -6.03 64.18 8.38
N LEU A 172 -4.89 63.52 8.25
CA LEU A 172 -3.58 64.17 8.22
C LEU A 172 -3.45 65.18 7.07
N SER A 173 -3.95 64.84 5.87
CA SER A 173 -3.93 65.77 4.74
C SER A 173 -4.78 67.01 5.00
N ASN A 174 -5.96 66.86 5.64
CA ASN A 174 -6.84 67.97 5.97
C ASN A 174 -6.22 68.88 7.04
N ILE A 175 -5.60 68.30 8.07
CA ILE A 175 -4.87 69.05 9.10
C ILE A 175 -3.72 69.81 8.45
N ARG A 176 -2.94 69.16 7.58
CA ARG A 176 -1.86 69.81 6.84
C ARG A 176 -2.37 70.97 5.99
N SER A 177 -3.47 70.80 5.24
CA SER A 177 -4.05 71.90 4.44
C SER A 177 -4.47 73.07 5.33
N TYR A 178 -5.14 72.79 6.46
CA TYR A 178 -5.50 73.83 7.43
C TYR A 178 -4.29 74.59 7.95
N LEU A 179 -3.22 73.88 8.33
CA LEU A 179 -1.99 74.51 8.84
C LEU A 179 -1.32 75.37 7.76
N VAL A 180 -1.32 74.90 6.51
CA VAL A 180 -0.79 75.67 5.36
C VAL A 180 -1.62 76.92 5.13
N ASP A 181 -2.95 76.82 5.06
CA ASP A 181 -3.84 77.96 4.84
C ASP A 181 -3.70 78.99 5.97
N THR A 182 -3.65 78.52 7.22
CA THR A 182 -3.45 79.36 8.41
C THR A 182 -2.09 80.08 8.37
N LEU A 183 -1.05 79.42 7.88
CA LEU A 183 0.30 80.00 7.72
C LEU A 183 0.38 81.02 6.57
N THR A 184 -0.37 80.83 5.49
CA THR A 184 -0.23 81.65 4.26
C THR A 184 -1.26 82.76 4.12
N GLU A 185 -2.46 82.60 4.67
CA GLU A 185 -3.61 83.48 4.40
C GLU A 185 -3.98 84.39 5.59
N LEU A 186 -3.61 84.04 6.82
CA LEU A 186 -3.93 84.86 8.01
C LEU A 186 -2.90 85.97 8.24
N ASP A 187 -3.36 87.08 8.80
CA ASP A 187 -2.49 88.14 9.32
C ASP A 187 -1.93 87.78 10.72
N ASP A 188 -0.89 88.50 11.13
CA ASP A 188 -0.17 88.21 12.39
C ASP A 188 -1.08 88.22 13.62
N LEU A 189 -2.09 89.10 13.66
CA LEU A 189 -3.02 89.20 14.79
C LEU A 189 -3.99 88.01 14.83
N SER A 190 -4.56 87.61 13.68
CA SER A 190 -5.47 86.46 13.60
C SER A 190 -4.73 85.13 13.82
N LEU A 191 -3.47 85.06 13.40
CA LEU A 191 -2.59 83.91 13.63
C LEU A 191 -2.35 83.68 15.12
N VAL A 192 -1.97 84.72 15.87
CA VAL A 192 -1.79 84.64 17.34
C VAL A 192 -3.09 84.23 18.05
N ASN A 193 -4.24 84.71 17.58
CA ASN A 193 -5.54 84.31 18.14
C ASN A 193 -5.95 82.86 17.80
N SER A 194 -5.25 82.20 16.88
CA SER A 194 -5.54 80.82 16.44
C SER A 194 -4.61 79.77 17.06
N ASP A 195 -3.69 80.17 17.95
CA ASP A 195 -2.64 79.32 18.53
C ASP A 195 -3.19 78.04 19.20
N GLU A 196 -4.22 78.19 20.04
CA GLU A 196 -4.88 77.06 20.72
C GLU A 196 -5.51 76.06 19.73
N ALA A 197 -6.08 76.55 18.62
CA ALA A 197 -6.67 75.71 17.58
C ALA A 197 -5.62 75.01 16.70
N ILE A 198 -4.44 75.61 16.56
CA ILE A 198 -3.29 74.99 15.89
C ILE A 198 -2.78 73.84 16.77
N GLU A 199 -2.57 74.09 18.06
CA GLU A 199 -2.09 73.10 19.03
C GLU A 199 -3.01 71.87 19.08
N GLU A 200 -4.32 72.07 19.21
CA GLU A 200 -5.32 70.98 19.21
C GLU A 200 -5.21 70.11 17.94
N ARG A 201 -5.09 70.72 16.77
CA ARG A 201 -4.99 69.99 15.49
C ARG A 201 -3.65 69.28 15.31
N THR A 202 -2.56 69.84 15.85
CA THR A 202 -1.26 69.17 15.84
C THR A 202 -1.23 67.98 16.79
N GLU A 203 -1.82 68.09 17.98
CA GLU A 203 -1.98 66.95 18.90
C GLU A 203 -2.84 65.84 18.28
N GLU A 204 -3.92 66.20 17.57
CA GLU A 204 -4.73 65.23 16.83
C GLU A 204 -3.94 64.48 15.76
N ALA A 205 -2.98 65.14 15.10
CA ALA A 205 -2.11 64.52 14.10
C ALA A 205 -1.07 63.60 14.74
N GLU A 206 -0.47 64.01 15.87
CA GLU A 206 0.46 63.19 16.64
C GLU A 206 -0.18 61.93 17.22
N GLY A 207 -1.48 61.97 17.52
CA GLY A 207 -2.25 60.80 17.94
C GLY A 207 -2.45 59.73 16.85
N ILE A 208 -2.18 60.04 15.58
CA ILE A 208 -2.29 59.08 14.47
C ILE A 208 -0.97 58.32 14.34
N LEU A 209 -0.96 57.07 14.79
CA LEU A 209 0.20 56.17 14.74
C LEU A 209 0.57 55.74 13.32
N GLU A 210 1.77 55.19 13.14
CA GLU A 210 2.22 54.62 11.87
C GLU A 210 1.63 53.21 11.62
N PRO A 211 1.39 52.84 10.35
CA PRO A 211 0.95 51.49 10.00
C PRO A 211 2.02 50.44 10.30
N GLN A 212 1.57 49.32 10.88
CA GLN A 212 2.40 48.16 11.16
C GLN A 212 1.84 46.93 10.43
N ASP A 213 2.72 46.13 9.85
CA ASP A 213 2.32 44.87 9.21
C ASP A 213 1.89 43.84 10.26
N SER A 214 1.00 42.93 9.89
CA SER A 214 0.49 41.89 10.77
C SER A 214 0.31 40.58 10.04
N ASP A 215 0.84 39.50 10.61
CA ASP A 215 0.65 38.14 10.11
C ASP A 215 -0.83 37.74 9.99
N LYS A 216 -1.73 38.41 10.72
CA LYS A 216 -3.18 38.18 10.63
C LYS A 216 -3.79 38.62 9.29
N LEU A 217 -3.10 39.44 8.52
CA LEU A 217 -3.51 39.85 7.18
C LEU A 217 -3.11 38.83 6.11
N ASN A 218 -2.21 37.90 6.45
CA ASN A 218 -1.81 36.83 5.55
C ASN A 218 -2.85 35.70 5.56
N PHE A 219 -2.92 34.98 4.44
CA PHE A 219 -3.65 33.71 4.36
C PHE A 219 -2.93 32.66 5.21
N ASN A 220 -3.64 31.96 6.08
CA ASN A 220 -3.07 30.85 6.84
C ASN A 220 -3.08 29.56 6.00
N PRO A 221 -1.91 29.09 5.49
CA PRO A 221 -1.85 27.87 4.69
C PRO A 221 -2.22 26.60 5.47
N ASN A 222 -2.23 26.67 6.81
CA ASN A 222 -2.53 25.51 7.66
C ASN A 222 -4.03 25.34 7.92
N CYS A 223 -4.91 26.15 7.30
CA CYS A 223 -6.36 26.03 7.47
C CYS A 223 -6.94 24.70 6.94
N VAL A 224 -6.19 23.97 6.10
CA VAL A 224 -6.65 22.74 5.43
C VAL A 224 -6.11 21.43 6.03
N GLN A 225 -5.61 21.46 7.27
CA GLN A 225 -5.08 20.23 7.88
C GLN A 225 -6.18 19.18 8.06
N SER A 226 -6.06 18.05 7.34
CA SER A 226 -6.98 16.92 7.44
C SER A 226 -6.24 15.61 7.74
N PRO A 227 -6.44 15.02 8.93
CA PRO A 227 -5.90 13.69 9.25
C PRO A 227 -6.44 12.59 8.32
N MET A 228 -7.64 12.77 7.78
CA MET A 228 -8.22 11.81 6.84
C MET A 228 -7.52 11.87 5.49
N LEU A 229 -7.39 13.09 4.92
CA LEU A 229 -6.68 13.32 3.66
C LEU A 229 -5.25 12.82 3.77
N ASN A 230 -4.53 13.18 4.84
CA ASN A 230 -3.14 12.77 5.03
C ASN A 230 -3.00 11.24 5.08
N ARG A 231 -3.94 10.53 5.71
CA ARG A 231 -3.93 9.05 5.74
C ARG A 231 -4.20 8.45 4.37
N LEU A 232 -5.19 8.96 3.65
CA LEU A 232 -5.52 8.48 2.30
C LEU A 232 -4.38 8.78 1.32
N TRP A 233 -3.77 9.95 1.43
CA TRP A 233 -2.60 10.35 0.65
C TRP A 233 -1.40 9.45 0.93
N ALA A 234 -0.98 9.30 2.19
CA ALA A 234 0.13 8.43 2.54
C ALA A 234 -0.13 6.98 2.09
N SER A 235 -1.34 6.47 2.32
CA SER A 235 -1.73 5.13 1.87
C SER A 235 -1.65 5.00 0.34
N SER A 236 -2.16 5.98 -0.42
CA SER A 236 -2.10 5.93 -1.89
C SER A 236 -0.66 5.96 -2.41
N MET A 237 0.23 6.75 -1.79
CA MET A 237 1.65 6.82 -2.15
C MET A 237 2.37 5.49 -1.98
N PHE A 238 1.99 4.68 -0.98
CA PHE A 238 2.63 3.38 -0.72
C PHE A 238 1.90 2.18 -1.34
N CYS A 239 0.62 2.31 -1.67
CA CYS A 239 -0.16 1.30 -2.38
C CYS A 239 0.07 1.33 -3.90
N CYS A 240 0.33 2.51 -4.49
CA CYS A 240 0.69 2.64 -5.90
C CYS A 240 2.21 2.63 -6.06
N SER A 241 2.77 1.67 -6.81
CA SER A 241 4.22 1.52 -6.98
C SER A 241 4.90 2.66 -7.76
N THR A 242 4.14 3.61 -8.29
CA THR A 242 4.64 4.68 -9.18
C THR A 242 5.35 5.82 -8.44
N VAL A 243 5.16 5.96 -7.12
CA VAL A 243 5.68 7.11 -6.36
C VAL A 243 6.82 6.75 -5.40
N CYS A 244 7.12 5.46 -5.24
CA CYS A 244 8.22 5.04 -4.39
C CYS A 244 9.56 5.27 -5.09
N GLU A 245 10.39 6.13 -4.51
CA GLU A 245 11.68 6.53 -5.02
C GLU A 245 12.69 5.38 -4.95
N ASP A 246 13.37 5.14 -6.08
CA ASP A 246 14.51 4.24 -6.12
C ASP A 246 15.74 4.95 -5.52
N LEU A 247 15.93 4.73 -4.21
CA LEU A 247 17.02 5.30 -3.42
C LEU A 247 18.09 4.27 -3.11
N ALA A 248 19.34 4.74 -2.99
CA ALA A 248 20.45 3.96 -2.45
C ALA A 248 21.21 4.76 -1.39
N PHE A 249 21.77 4.06 -0.40
CA PHE A 249 22.67 4.67 0.57
C PHE A 249 23.95 5.19 -0.12
N ASN A 250 24.35 6.42 0.18
CA ASN A 250 25.53 7.04 -0.40
C ASN A 250 26.79 6.71 0.40
N MET A 251 27.59 5.78 -0.14
CA MET A 251 28.86 5.33 0.45
C MET A 251 29.87 6.46 0.75
N LYS A 252 29.83 7.58 0.00
CA LYS A 252 30.74 8.72 0.22
C LYS A 252 30.41 9.49 1.49
N THR A 253 29.16 9.42 1.94
CA THR A 253 28.70 10.11 3.16
C THR A 253 28.76 9.22 4.39
N THR A 254 28.82 7.90 4.23
CA THR A 254 28.66 6.90 5.30
C THR A 254 29.67 7.06 6.45
N GLY A 255 29.13 7.16 7.68
CA GLY A 255 29.87 7.32 8.92
C GLY A 255 30.80 6.15 9.30
N PRO A 256 31.67 6.34 10.32
CA PRO A 256 32.74 5.40 10.67
C PRO A 256 32.28 4.07 11.26
N LEU A 257 31.07 4.02 11.81
CA LEU A 257 30.49 2.81 12.41
C LEU A 257 29.44 2.18 11.51
N LEU A 258 29.47 2.49 10.21
CA LEU A 258 28.51 1.98 9.25
C LEU A 258 29.23 1.28 8.10
N ALA A 259 28.64 0.19 7.62
CA ALA A 259 29.01 -0.45 6.36
C ALA A 259 27.76 -0.70 5.51
N LEU A 260 27.93 -0.62 4.19
CA LEU A 260 26.95 -1.09 3.23
C LEU A 260 27.22 -2.57 2.95
N THR A 261 26.21 -3.43 3.13
CA THR A 261 26.32 -4.86 2.83
C THR A 261 26.10 -5.13 1.33
N GLU A 262 26.43 -6.34 0.87
CA GLU A 262 26.16 -6.78 -0.50
C GLU A 262 24.68 -6.65 -0.88
N ASP A 263 23.78 -6.95 0.07
CA ASP A 263 22.33 -6.77 -0.05
C ASP A 263 21.86 -5.29 0.01
N LYS A 264 22.78 -4.32 -0.16
CA LYS A 264 22.50 -2.87 -0.08
C LYS A 264 21.86 -2.42 1.24
N MET A 265 22.09 -3.14 2.34
CA MET A 265 21.61 -2.76 3.67
C MET A 265 22.66 -1.93 4.41
N LEU A 266 22.21 -0.97 5.21
CA LEU A 266 23.07 -0.20 6.09
C LEU A 266 23.21 -0.94 7.42
N ARG A 267 24.44 -1.35 7.74
CA ARG A 267 24.77 -2.15 8.94
C ARG A 267 25.62 -1.34 9.91
N PHE A 268 25.28 -1.42 11.19
CA PHE A 268 26.10 -0.91 12.28
C PHE A 268 27.32 -1.82 12.55
N LEU A 269 28.45 -1.18 12.83
CA LEU A 269 29.71 -1.81 13.18
C LEU A 269 30.08 -1.44 14.61
N GLN A 270 30.47 -2.45 15.40
CA GLN A 270 30.97 -2.24 16.77
C GLN A 270 32.31 -1.47 16.80
N LYS A 271 33.07 -1.48 15.69
CA LYS A 271 34.36 -0.82 15.56
C LYS A 271 34.53 -0.22 14.18
N LYS A 272 35.19 0.94 14.14
CA LYS A 272 35.57 1.63 12.90
C LYS A 272 36.49 0.73 12.04
N PRO A 273 36.26 0.65 10.72
CA PRO A 273 37.16 -0.06 9.80
C PRO A 273 38.59 0.51 9.83
N LYS A 274 39.60 -0.35 9.67
CA LYS A 274 41.01 0.08 9.63
C LYS A 274 41.32 1.00 8.45
N ASN A 275 40.67 0.79 7.29
CA ASN A 275 40.91 1.54 6.05
C ASN A 275 39.89 2.68 5.84
N TYR A 276 39.44 3.29 6.93
CA TYR A 276 38.45 4.35 6.84
C TYR A 276 39.07 5.65 6.33
N SER A 277 38.71 6.04 5.11
CA SER A 277 39.11 7.30 4.47
C SER A 277 38.27 8.47 4.99
N ASP A 278 38.91 9.56 5.41
CA ASP A 278 38.24 10.76 5.91
C ASP A 278 38.01 11.77 4.78
N GLU A 279 37.04 11.49 3.90
CA GLU A 279 36.64 12.43 2.84
C GLU A 279 35.79 13.60 3.37
N PRO A 280 35.81 14.79 2.76
CA PRO A 280 35.04 15.95 3.23
C PRO A 280 33.54 15.68 3.42
N GLU A 281 32.93 14.93 2.51
CA GLU A 281 31.49 14.61 2.50
C GLU A 281 31.09 13.58 3.56
N ARG A 282 32.06 12.86 4.12
CA ARG A 282 31.86 11.71 5.01
C ARG A 282 31.67 12.14 6.46
N PHE A 283 30.68 11.58 7.17
CA PHE A 283 30.60 11.79 8.62
C PHE A 283 31.78 11.14 9.33
N ASN A 284 32.52 11.81 10.20
CA ASN A 284 33.72 11.19 10.81
C ASN A 284 33.50 10.65 12.25
N HIS A 285 32.32 10.88 12.84
CA HIS A 285 32.01 10.50 14.22
C HIS A 285 30.69 9.71 14.32
N TRP A 286 29.56 10.34 13.99
CA TRP A 286 28.25 9.72 14.12
C TRP A 286 27.99 8.66 13.03
N PRO A 287 27.22 7.58 13.32
CA PRO A 287 26.85 6.57 12.36
C PRO A 287 25.72 7.07 11.44
N ASN A 288 25.96 8.17 10.72
CA ASN A 288 25.00 8.77 9.80
C ASN A 288 25.32 8.40 8.35
N CYS A 289 24.31 8.43 7.48
CA CYS A 289 24.42 8.21 6.04
C CYS A 289 23.34 9.02 5.31
N LEU A 290 23.66 9.62 4.17
CA LEU A 290 22.67 10.22 3.26
C LEU A 290 22.29 9.20 2.17
N ALA A 291 21.14 9.39 1.54
CA ALA A 291 20.86 8.79 0.25
C ALA A 291 21.68 9.44 -0.88
N ASN A 292 21.68 8.79 -2.04
CA ASN A 292 22.36 9.23 -3.25
C ASN A 292 21.62 10.34 -4.04
N LYS A 293 20.34 10.57 -3.74
CA LYS A 293 19.48 11.57 -4.40
C LYS A 293 19.04 12.65 -3.41
N SER A 294 18.81 13.84 -3.95
CA SER A 294 18.18 14.97 -3.25
C SER A 294 16.90 15.40 -3.95
N PHE A 295 16.04 16.04 -3.19
CA PHE A 295 14.76 16.55 -3.65
C PHE A 295 14.69 18.06 -3.44
N GLN A 296 14.15 18.78 -4.43
CA GLN A 296 14.09 20.25 -4.45
C GLN A 296 12.73 20.79 -4.91
N GLY A 297 11.72 19.92 -5.03
CA GLY A 297 10.37 20.23 -5.48
C GLY A 297 9.59 18.95 -5.74
N GLY A 298 8.27 19.01 -5.60
CA GLY A 298 7.36 17.87 -5.77
C GLY A 298 7.21 16.96 -4.55
N THR A 299 6.44 15.89 -4.76
CA THR A 299 6.16 14.86 -3.75
C THR A 299 7.01 13.61 -3.99
N HIS A 300 7.63 13.11 -2.92
CA HIS A 300 8.52 11.95 -2.94
C HIS A 300 8.16 10.99 -1.81
N ALA A 301 8.25 9.69 -2.06
CA ALA A 301 8.01 8.68 -1.03
C ALA A 301 9.09 7.60 -1.05
N TRP A 302 9.50 7.10 0.11
CA TRP A 302 10.38 5.93 0.20
C TRP A 302 10.09 5.10 1.44
N LYS A 303 10.48 3.83 1.41
CA LYS A 303 10.24 2.87 2.49
C LYS A 303 11.57 2.37 3.06
N VAL A 304 11.60 2.21 4.38
CA VAL A 304 12.76 1.69 5.11
C VAL A 304 12.32 0.48 5.92
N ASN A 305 12.97 -0.67 5.71
CA ASN A 305 12.87 -1.81 6.61
C ASN A 305 13.70 -1.53 7.87
N VAL A 306 13.03 -1.57 9.01
CA VAL A 306 13.61 -1.32 10.34
C VAL A 306 13.41 -2.50 11.30
N GLU A 307 12.93 -3.65 10.80
CA GLU A 307 12.53 -4.81 11.61
C GLU A 307 13.65 -5.33 12.53
N LYS A 308 14.90 -5.24 12.07
CA LYS A 308 16.07 -5.76 12.79
C LYS A 308 16.70 -4.75 13.75
N SER A 309 16.30 -3.49 13.74
CA SER A 309 16.95 -2.43 14.52
C SER A 309 16.00 -1.81 15.55
N GLY A 310 16.47 -1.72 16.79
CA GLY A 310 15.85 -0.98 17.88
C GLY A 310 16.45 0.41 18.08
N ALA A 311 17.55 0.75 17.41
CA ALA A 311 18.23 2.04 17.54
C ALA A 311 18.54 2.66 16.16
N TYR A 312 17.63 3.50 15.66
CA TYR A 312 17.77 4.15 14.36
C TYR A 312 17.22 5.58 14.33
N LYS A 313 17.64 6.33 13.30
CA LYS A 313 17.05 7.60 12.88
C LYS A 313 16.84 7.58 11.37
N LEU A 314 15.74 8.12 10.89
CA LEU A 314 15.48 8.31 9.47
C LEU A 314 14.66 9.57 9.24
N GLY A 315 14.83 10.21 8.09
CA GLY A 315 14.10 11.43 7.74
C GLY A 315 14.81 12.18 6.64
N VAL A 316 14.90 13.50 6.75
CA VAL A 316 15.56 14.36 5.77
C VAL A 316 16.55 15.33 6.40
N ALA A 317 17.56 15.74 5.64
CA ALA A 317 18.50 16.77 6.04
C ALA A 317 19.00 17.60 4.85
N TYR A 318 19.42 18.83 5.12
CA TYR A 318 20.14 19.62 4.12
C TYR A 318 21.57 19.10 3.91
N TRP A 319 22.09 19.36 2.71
CA TRP A 319 23.49 19.08 2.40
C TRP A 319 24.46 19.82 3.33
N SER A 320 24.09 21.04 3.76
CA SER A 320 24.88 21.91 4.63
C SER A 320 25.09 21.39 6.05
N MET A 321 24.39 20.33 6.47
CA MET A 321 24.57 19.74 7.80
C MET A 321 26.03 19.31 8.01
N ALA A 322 26.63 19.67 9.15
CA ALA A 322 28.04 19.42 9.40
C ALA A 322 28.35 17.91 9.34
N ARG A 323 29.54 17.56 8.81
CA ARG A 323 29.98 16.16 8.69
C ARG A 323 30.96 15.76 9.79
N LYS A 324 31.57 16.71 10.49
CA LYS A 324 32.74 16.46 11.34
C LYS A 324 32.45 16.73 12.81
N GLY A 325 33.15 15.99 13.67
CA GLY A 325 33.12 16.17 15.12
C GLY A 325 31.99 15.42 15.82
N SER A 326 32.10 15.34 17.14
CA SER A 326 31.12 14.68 18.04
C SER A 326 30.02 15.62 18.54
N GLY A 327 30.04 16.88 18.12
CA GLY A 327 29.06 17.88 18.52
C GLY A 327 27.67 17.65 17.89
N ASN A 328 26.74 18.52 18.27
CA ASN A 328 25.35 18.48 17.80
C ASN A 328 25.20 18.87 16.31
N ASP A 329 26.12 19.68 15.78
CA ASP A 329 26.08 20.15 14.39
C ASP A 329 26.08 19.01 13.36
N SER A 330 26.69 17.88 13.69
CA SER A 330 26.76 16.67 12.86
C SER A 330 25.84 15.53 13.33
N ARG A 331 25.09 15.73 14.42
CA ARG A 331 24.19 14.73 15.00
C ARG A 331 22.76 14.92 14.48
N LEU A 332 22.21 13.92 13.81
CA LEU A 332 20.84 13.97 13.28
C LEU A 332 19.80 14.33 14.36
N GLY A 333 18.97 15.33 14.09
CA GLY A 333 17.92 15.85 14.96
C GLY A 333 18.36 16.91 15.98
N TYR A 334 19.67 17.19 16.10
CA TYR A 334 20.21 18.14 17.08
C TYR A 334 20.70 19.46 16.45
N ASN A 335 20.36 19.69 15.19
CA ASN A 335 20.77 20.85 14.42
C ASN A 335 19.59 21.32 13.56
N PRO A 336 19.60 22.58 13.07
CA PRO A 336 18.52 23.14 12.26
C PRO A 336 18.49 22.57 10.82
N ASN A 337 19.42 21.68 10.47
CA ASN A 337 19.57 21.14 9.12
C ASN A 337 19.02 19.71 8.99
N SER A 338 18.37 19.15 10.01
CA SER A 338 17.85 17.78 9.97
C SER A 338 16.52 17.62 10.71
N TRP A 339 15.63 16.81 10.11
CA TRP A 339 14.31 16.45 10.62
C TRP A 339 14.19 14.93 10.57
N VAL A 340 14.16 14.28 11.74
CA VAL A 340 14.24 12.83 11.81
C VAL A 340 13.23 12.23 12.77
N PHE A 341 12.60 11.15 12.33
CA PHE A 341 11.94 10.21 13.20
C PHE A 341 12.96 9.19 13.70
N SER A 342 12.87 8.84 14.97
CA SER A 342 13.86 8.00 15.62
C SER A 342 13.21 6.99 16.56
N ARG A 343 13.93 5.88 16.72
CA ARG A 343 13.63 4.87 17.73
C ARG A 343 14.89 4.61 18.54
N TYR A 344 14.73 4.51 19.85
CA TYR A 344 15.75 3.97 20.74
C TYR A 344 15.09 3.00 21.72
N ASP A 345 15.40 1.72 21.59
CA ASP A 345 14.74 0.61 22.30
C ASP A 345 13.21 0.59 22.05
N LYS A 346 12.42 1.13 22.99
CA LYS A 346 10.96 1.21 22.90
C LYS A 346 10.44 2.61 22.65
N ASP A 347 11.29 3.61 22.77
CA ASP A 347 10.91 5.01 22.69
C ASP A 347 10.98 5.49 21.24
N PHE A 348 9.94 6.19 20.81
CA PHE A 348 9.88 6.83 19.50
C PHE A 348 9.83 8.34 19.66
N CYS A 349 10.55 9.04 18.80
CA CYS A 349 10.66 10.48 18.90
C CYS A 349 10.86 11.11 17.52
N PHE A 350 10.14 12.20 17.26
CA PHE A 350 10.51 13.13 16.20
C PHE A 350 11.48 14.17 16.76
N SER A 351 12.55 14.46 16.04
CA SER A 351 13.59 15.39 16.48
C SER A 351 14.01 16.35 15.38
N HIS A 352 14.08 17.63 15.73
CA HIS A 352 14.58 18.71 14.89
C HIS A 352 15.19 19.80 15.77
N ASN A 353 16.36 20.34 15.41
CA ASN A 353 16.97 21.46 16.11
C ASN A 353 17.11 21.29 17.64
N SER A 354 17.42 20.07 18.11
CA SER A 354 17.49 19.71 19.55
C SER A 354 16.15 19.75 20.30
N GLU A 355 15.05 19.96 19.59
CA GLU A 355 13.70 19.77 20.11
C GLU A 355 13.27 18.33 19.83
N HIS A 356 12.67 17.71 20.84
CA HIS A 356 12.32 16.30 20.85
C HIS A 356 10.84 16.16 21.22
N GLN A 357 10.05 15.59 20.31
CA GLN A 357 8.66 15.26 20.55
C GLN A 357 8.51 13.74 20.64
N THR A 358 8.10 13.26 21.80
CA THR A 358 7.78 11.83 22.00
C THR A 358 6.60 11.44 21.12
N VAL A 359 6.70 10.27 20.49
CA VAL A 359 5.65 9.68 19.68
C VAL A 359 5.21 8.38 20.34
N GLU A 360 3.96 8.30 20.78
CA GLU A 360 3.44 7.11 21.44
C GLU A 360 2.91 6.10 20.42
N LEU A 361 3.57 4.95 20.32
CA LEU A 361 3.17 3.87 19.43
C LEU A 361 2.78 2.62 20.23
N LEU A 362 1.61 2.06 19.94
CA LEU A 362 1.14 0.81 20.57
C LEU A 362 1.99 -0.40 20.16
N ARG A 363 2.60 -0.35 18.97
CA ARG A 363 3.41 -1.43 18.40
C ARG A 363 4.60 -0.83 17.65
N SER A 364 5.73 -1.51 17.70
CA SER A 364 6.89 -1.11 16.91
C SER A 364 6.67 -1.45 15.43
N PRO A 365 6.81 -0.47 14.52
CA PRO A 365 6.68 -0.71 13.09
C PRO A 365 7.87 -1.55 12.60
N LYS A 366 7.60 -2.44 11.65
CA LYS A 366 8.66 -3.20 10.94
C LYS A 366 9.20 -2.44 9.73
N GLN A 367 8.39 -1.53 9.20
CA GLN A 367 8.71 -0.69 8.06
C GLN A 367 8.26 0.73 8.36
N ILE A 368 9.02 1.71 7.89
CA ILE A 368 8.63 3.11 7.95
C ILE A 368 8.63 3.65 6.53
N GLY A 369 7.47 4.10 6.07
CA GLY A 369 7.32 4.96 4.92
C GLY A 369 7.59 6.40 5.31
N VAL A 370 8.31 7.13 4.46
CA VAL A 370 8.47 8.58 4.56
C VAL A 370 7.87 9.19 3.31
N VAL A 371 6.97 10.16 3.49
CA VAL A 371 6.44 11.00 2.41
C VAL A 371 6.95 12.41 2.64
N LEU A 372 7.58 12.97 1.63
CA LEU A 372 8.01 14.34 1.58
C LEU A 372 7.18 15.05 0.52
N ASP A 373 6.39 16.02 0.93
CA ASP A 373 5.86 17.04 0.02
C ASP A 373 6.73 18.29 0.16
N PHE A 374 7.64 18.49 -0.81
CA PHE A 374 8.58 19.61 -0.74
C PHE A 374 7.87 20.96 -0.91
N ASP A 375 6.88 21.01 -1.79
CA ASP A 375 6.21 22.25 -2.20
C ASP A 375 5.25 22.74 -1.11
N LEU A 376 4.52 21.82 -0.48
CA LEU A 376 3.66 22.10 0.68
C LEU A 376 4.43 22.14 2.00
N GLY A 377 5.69 21.69 2.02
CA GLY A 377 6.51 21.67 3.22
C GLY A 377 6.01 20.65 4.26
N GLU A 378 5.53 19.50 3.82
CA GLU A 378 5.01 18.45 4.69
C GLU A 378 5.93 17.22 4.70
N LEU A 379 6.21 16.68 5.88
CA LEU A 379 6.98 15.46 6.07
C LEU A 379 6.18 14.48 6.94
N ILE A 380 5.75 13.37 6.34
CA ILE A 380 4.93 12.35 6.99
C ILE A 380 5.75 11.07 7.19
N PHE A 381 5.71 10.53 8.40
CA PHE A 381 6.18 9.20 8.74
C PHE A 381 4.98 8.27 8.89
N TYR A 382 5.02 7.12 8.23
CA TYR A 382 3.87 6.22 8.04
C TYR A 382 4.29 4.76 8.26
N ASP A 383 3.43 3.95 8.86
CA ASP A 383 3.58 2.49 8.88
C ASP A 383 2.77 1.90 7.72
N PRO A 384 3.44 1.40 6.66
CA PRO A 384 2.77 0.85 5.49
C PRO A 384 2.10 -0.51 5.72
N ILE A 385 2.39 -1.19 6.83
CA ILE A 385 1.78 -2.49 7.18
C ILE A 385 0.51 -2.26 7.99
N ALA A 386 0.57 -1.38 8.99
CA ALA A 386 -0.58 -1.04 9.82
C ALA A 386 -1.50 0.01 9.17
N CYS A 387 -1.04 0.66 8.10
CA CYS A 387 -1.69 1.75 7.40
C CYS A 387 -2.03 2.96 8.29
N VAL A 388 -1.07 3.38 9.12
CA VAL A 388 -1.24 4.49 10.07
C VAL A 388 -0.13 5.53 9.93
N ILE A 389 -0.50 6.80 10.07
CA ILE A 389 0.48 7.89 10.24
C ILE A 389 1.10 7.75 11.62
N LEU A 390 2.43 7.72 11.67
CA LEU A 390 3.22 7.71 12.88
C LEU A 390 3.46 9.13 13.39
N TYR A 391 3.79 10.05 12.47
CA TYR A 391 4.05 11.44 12.80
C TYR A 391 3.99 12.31 11.53
N THR A 392 3.56 13.57 11.68
CA THR A 392 3.59 14.58 10.61
C THR A 392 4.29 15.84 11.11
N HIS A 393 5.21 16.36 10.29
CA HIS A 393 5.88 17.63 10.53
C HIS A 393 5.59 18.59 9.38
N GLN A 394 5.35 19.86 9.70
CA GLN A 394 5.24 20.92 8.71
C GLN A 394 6.40 21.91 8.85
N THR A 395 7.10 22.14 7.76
CA THR A 395 8.21 23.09 7.66
C THR A 395 8.47 23.49 6.22
N ARG A 396 8.79 24.76 5.98
CA ARG A 396 9.15 25.24 4.65
C ARG A 396 10.62 24.94 4.38
N PHE A 397 10.87 23.96 3.52
CA PHE A 397 12.23 23.65 3.05
C PHE A 397 12.75 24.79 2.16
N ARG A 398 13.98 25.24 2.44
CA ARG A 398 14.63 26.35 1.72
C ARG A 398 15.71 25.90 0.74
N HIS A 399 16.16 24.66 0.89
CA HIS A 399 17.24 24.07 0.12
C HIS A 399 16.90 22.61 -0.21
N PRO A 400 17.57 22.01 -1.21
CA PRO A 400 17.40 20.61 -1.49
C PRO A 400 17.65 19.74 -0.26
N VAL A 401 16.75 18.79 -0.02
CA VAL A 401 16.83 17.85 1.10
C VAL A 401 17.25 16.47 0.61
N PHE A 402 18.04 15.79 1.43
CA PHE A 402 18.45 14.42 1.21
C PHE A 402 17.76 13.52 2.24
N PRO A 403 17.24 12.36 1.85
CA PRO A 403 16.93 11.30 2.81
C PRO A 403 18.18 10.96 3.63
N VAL A 404 18.01 10.85 4.94
CA VAL A 404 19.10 10.58 5.89
C VAL A 404 18.77 9.46 6.83
N PHE A 405 19.81 8.76 7.28
CA PHE A 405 19.69 7.55 8.07
C PHE A 405 20.81 7.48 9.11
N ALA A 406 20.50 6.90 10.27
CA ALA A 406 21.48 6.42 11.23
C ALA A 406 21.00 5.11 11.85
N VAL A 407 21.93 4.20 12.16
CA VAL A 407 21.68 2.94 12.86
C VAL A 407 22.80 2.69 13.87
N ALA A 408 22.46 2.21 15.06
CA ALA A 408 23.38 2.10 16.20
C ALA A 408 23.43 0.71 16.86
N ASP A 409 22.79 -0.30 16.27
CA ASP A 409 22.77 -1.67 16.79
C ASP A 409 22.94 -2.72 15.68
N GLU A 410 22.06 -2.74 14.69
CA GLU A 410 21.89 -3.82 13.71
C GLU A 410 21.85 -3.27 12.28
N THR A 411 20.79 -3.52 11.52
CA THR A 411 20.69 -3.19 10.10
C THR A 411 19.36 -2.55 9.75
N ILE A 412 19.39 -1.61 8.81
CA ILE A 412 18.22 -1.09 8.11
C ILE A 412 18.40 -1.22 6.60
N ALA A 413 17.30 -1.27 5.84
CA ALA A 413 17.35 -1.41 4.38
C ALA A 413 16.36 -0.46 3.71
N LEU A 414 16.73 0.11 2.57
CA LEU A 414 15.76 0.77 1.68
C LEU A 414 14.97 -0.30 0.93
N ILE A 415 13.65 -0.15 0.89
CA ILE A 415 12.74 -1.06 0.19
C ILE A 415 12.40 -0.42 -1.16
N GLN A 416 12.72 -1.11 -2.24
CA GLN A 416 12.37 -0.73 -3.62
C GLN A 416 10.96 -1.21 -3.98
#